data_AF-A0A6J6UYF3-F1
#
_entry.id   AF-A0A6J6UYF3-F1
#
_cell.length_a   1.000
_cell.length_b   1.000
_cell.length_c   1.000
_cell.angle_alpha   90.00
_cell.angle_beta   90.00
_cell.angle_gamma   90.00
#
_symmetry.space_group_name_H-M   'P 1'
#
loop_
_entity.id
_entity.type
_entity.pdbx_description
1 polymer ?
#
loop_
_entity_poly.entity_id
_entity_poly.type
_entity_poly.pdbx_seq_one_letter_code
_entity_poly.pdbx_strand_id
1 'polypeptide(L)' 'MRAQCLEGAMSRAEPAGVWGGELFEDGKVIAKKRKAGRPTLSEVAAREEEAA' A
#
# COMPACT_ATOMS: atom_id res chain seq x y z
N MET A 1 0.78 -1.96 20.39
CA MET A 1 0.64 -0.58 19.90
C MET A 1 0.70 -0.48 18.38
N ARG A 2 1.78 -0.92 17.70
CA ARG A 2 1.89 -0.85 16.23
C ARG A 2 0.70 -1.50 15.49
N ALA A 3 0.36 -2.74 15.84
CA ALA A 3 -0.79 -3.45 15.25
C ALA A 3 -2.13 -2.74 15.49
N GLN A 4 -2.38 -2.23 16.70
CA GLN A 4 -3.60 -1.49 17.04
C GLN A 4 -3.74 -0.18 16.25
N CYS A 5 -2.62 0.43 15.87
CA CYS A 5 -2.60 1.65 15.05
C CYS A 5 -3.04 1.35 13.62
N LEU A 6 -2.54 0.25 13.03
CA LEU A 6 -2.96 -0.22 11.71
C LEU A 6 -4.42 -0.71 11.71
N GLU A 7 -4.81 -1.51 12.69
CA GLU A 7 -6.18 -2.01 12.84
C GLU A 7 -7.18 -0.85 13.03
N GLY A 8 -6.78 0.19 13.76
CA GLY A 8 -7.54 1.42 13.88
C GLY A 8 -7.70 2.17 12.56
N ALA A 9 -6.69 2.14 11.69
CA ALA A 9 -6.74 2.76 10.36
C ALA A 9 -7.68 1.98 9.41
N MET A 10 -7.61 0.65 9.46
CA MET A 10 -8.51 -0.23 8.72
C MET A 10 -9.96 -0.04 9.15
N SER A 11 -10.22 -0.01 10.46
CA SER A 11 -11.57 0.13 11.02
C SER A 11 -12.22 1.48 10.67
N ARG A 12 -11.42 2.54 10.52
CA ARG A 12 -11.88 3.89 10.16
C ARG A 12 -11.91 4.14 8.65
N ALA A 13 -11.46 3.18 7.84
CA ALA A 13 -11.28 3.34 6.40
C ALA A 13 -10.42 4.58 6.06
N GLU A 14 -9.31 4.75 6.79
CA GLU A 14 -8.39 5.85 6.54
C GLU A 14 -7.90 5.80 5.07
N PRO A 15 -7.95 6.91 4.33
CA PRO A 15 -7.73 6.88 2.88
C PRO A 15 -6.30 6.50 2.51
N ALA A 16 -5.32 7.06 3.24
CA ALA A 16 -3.90 6.72 3.08
C ALA A 16 -3.09 7.21 4.28
N GLY A 17 -1.87 6.69 4.45
CA GLY A 17 -0.92 7.23 5.42
C GLY A 17 0.11 6.19 5.85
N VAL A 18 0.85 6.51 6.91
CA VAL A 18 1.68 5.53 7.62
C VAL A 18 1.01 5.21 8.95
N TRP A 19 0.67 3.95 9.16
CA TRP A 19 -0.06 3.48 10.33
C TRP A 19 0.65 2.27 10.92
N GLY A 20 0.98 2.32 12.21
CA GLY A 20 1.73 1.25 12.86
C GLY A 20 3.16 1.02 12.33
N GLY A 21 3.66 1.90 11.45
CA GLY A 21 4.95 1.75 10.76
C GLY A 21 4.83 1.20 9.34
N GLU A 22 3.61 0.91 8.87
CA GLU A 22 3.35 0.40 7.53
C GLU A 22 2.68 1.46 6.66
N LEU A 23 2.99 1.45 5.37
CA LEU A 23 2.37 2.33 4.39
C LEU A 23 1.00 1.74 4.02
N PHE A 24 -0.05 2.56 4.15
CA PHE A 24 -1.43 2.15 3.97
C PHE A 24 -2.11 3.04 2.92
N GLU A 25 -2.91 2.43 2.06
CA GLU A 25 -3.68 3.11 1.01
C GLU A 25 -4.90 2.26 0.63
N ASP A 26 -6.07 2.90 0.48
CA ASP A 26 -7.33 2.25 0.06
C ASP A 26 -7.67 0.96 0.86
N GLY A 27 -7.47 1.00 2.17
CA GLY A 27 -7.77 -0.13 3.04
C GLY A 27 -6.70 -1.24 3.08
N LYS A 28 -5.57 -1.06 2.38
CA LYS A 28 -4.53 -2.09 2.21
C LYS A 28 -3.17 -1.59 2.64
N VAL A 29 -2.36 -2.48 3.19
CA VAL A 29 -0.93 -2.25 3.39
C VAL A 29 -0.22 -2.41 2.04
N ILE A 30 0.62 -1.44 1.69
CA ILE A 30 1.38 -1.40 0.46
C ILE A 30 2.88 -1.31 0.77
N ALA A 31 3.72 -2.00 0.00
CA ALA A 31 5.17 -1.92 0.19
C ALA A 31 5.75 -0.59 -0.31
N LYS A 32 5.13 0.03 -1.32
CA LYS A 32 5.53 1.32 -1.92
C LYS A 32 4.37 1.99 -2.63
N LYS A 33 4.34 3.32 -2.64
CA LYS A 33 3.41 4.07 -3.50
C LYS A 33 3.79 3.91 -4.98
N ARG A 34 2.78 3.92 -5.85
CA ARG A 34 2.98 4.04 -7.29
C ARG A 34 3.58 5.40 -7.61
N LYS A 35 4.64 5.42 -8.41
CA LYS A 35 5.18 6.66 -8.98
C LYS A 35 4.14 7.26 -9.93
N ALA A 36 4.07 8.58 -9.97
CA ALA A 36 3.23 9.30 -10.92
C ALA A 36 3.71 9.02 -12.37
N GLY A 37 2.75 8.99 -13.31
CA GLY A 37 3.01 8.76 -14.73
C GLY A 37 2.83 7.30 -15.18
N ARG A 38 3.18 7.05 -16.45
CA ARG A 38 3.06 5.72 -17.05
C ARG A 38 4.04 4.76 -16.37
N PRO A 39 3.60 3.55 -15.95
CA PRO A 39 4.53 2.54 -15.45
C PRO A 39 5.60 2.24 -16.50
N THR A 40 6.83 2.04 -16.04
CA THR A 40 7.91 1.51 -16.88
C THR A 40 7.61 0.05 -17.25
N LEU A 41 8.19 -0.45 -18.34
CA LEU A 41 8.04 -1.85 -18.74
C LEU A 41 8.46 -2.80 -17.60
N SER A 42 9.55 -2.47 -16.90
CA SER A 42 10.02 -3.24 -15.74
C SER A 42 9.02 -3.25 -14.58
N GLU A 43 8.33 -2.14 -14.31
CA GLU A 43 7.27 -2.10 -13.30
C GLU A 43 6.02 -2.86 -13.70
N VAL A 44 5.68 -2.89 -15.00
CA VAL A 44 4.57 -3.71 -15.51
C VAL A 44 4.92 -5.19 -15.36
N ALA A 45 6.08 -5.61 -15.84
CA ALA A 45 6.54 -6.99 -15.74
C ALA A 45 6.60 -7.46 -14.28
N ALA A 46 7.12 -6.64 -13.36
CA ALA A 46 7.15 -6.97 -11.94
C ALA A 46 5.74 -7.19 -11.35
N ARG A 47 4.76 -6.36 -11.74
CA ARG A 47 3.36 -6.50 -11.26
C ARG A 47 2.65 -7.72 -11.86
N GLU A 48 2.99 -8.11 -13.08
CA GLU A 48 2.44 -9.31 -13.72
C GLU A 48 2.99 -10.58 -13.07
N GLU A 49 4.27 -10.60 -12.72
CA GLU A 49 4.89 -11.70 -11.96
C GLU A 49 4.32 -11.81 -10.53
N GLU A 50 4.05 -10.69 -9.84
CA GLU A 50 3.42 -10.69 -8.50
C GLU A 50 1.95 -11.16 -8.52
N ALA A 51 1.28 -11.09 -9.67
CA ALA A 51 -0.12 -11.45 -9.84
C ALA A 51 -0.33 -12.88 -10.37
N ALA A 52 0.73 -13.54 -10.83
CA ALA A 52 0.75 -14.92 -11.33
C ALA A 52 0.96 -15.93 -10.18
#